data_AF-A0A0M6YI27-F1
#
_entry.id   AF-A0A0M6YI27-F1
#
_cell.length_a   1.000
_cell.length_b   1.000
_cell.length_c   1.000
_cell.angle_alpha   90.00
_cell.angle_beta   90.00
_cell.angle_gamma   90.00
#
_symmetry.space_group_name_H-M   'P 1'
#
loop_
_entity.id
_entity.type
_entity.pdbx_description
1 polymer ?
#
loop_
_entity_poly.entity_id
_entity_poly.type
_entity_poly.pdbx_seq_one_letter_code
_entity_poly.pdbx_strand_id
1 'polypeptide(L)' 'MTALRLSPPPTPTLIDDAIDRHGATRVLWAALRALLRPTARPPDLRDLPDRLRRDIGLPPHPAAPSDLHRRFRL' A
#
# COMPACT_ATOMS: atom_id res chain seq x y z
N MET A 1 -37.02 19.00 -17.95
CA MET A 1 -35.59 19.05 -17.56
C MET A 1 -35.26 17.73 -16.89
N THR A 2 -34.79 16.75 -17.65
CA THR A 2 -34.58 15.37 -17.18
C THR A 2 -33.09 15.16 -16.97
N ALA A 3 -32.67 14.99 -15.71
CA ALA A 3 -31.28 14.70 -15.39
C ALA A 3 -30.93 13.27 -15.85
N LEU A 4 -30.02 13.15 -16.82
CA LEU A 4 -29.43 11.86 -17.20
C LEU A 4 -28.62 11.34 -16.00
N ARG A 5 -29.16 10.33 -15.31
CA ARG A 5 -28.42 9.55 -14.32
C ARG A 5 -27.37 8.73 -15.07
N LEU A 6 -26.15 9.24 -15.17
CA LEU A 6 -24.98 8.44 -15.54
C LEU A 6 -24.69 7.47 -14.37
N SER A 7 -25.38 6.33 -14.34
CA SER A 7 -24.92 5.21 -13.53
C SER A 7 -23.70 4.63 -14.28
N PRO A 8 -22.49 4.63 -13.70
CA PRO A 8 -21.39 3.89 -14.31
C PRO A 8 -21.84 2.42 -14.45
N PRO A 9 -21.51 1.74 -15.57
CA PRO A 9 -21.83 0.34 -15.72
C PRO A 9 -21.20 -0.44 -14.56
N PRO A 10 -21.89 -1.44 -13.98
CA PRO A 10 -21.29 -2.29 -12.95
C PRO A 10 -20.08 -2.95 -13.58
N THR A 11 -18.89 -2.48 -13.20
CA THR A 11 -17.64 -3.14 -13.59
C THR A 11 -17.62 -4.42 -12.76
N PRO A 12 -17.59 -5.61 -13.37
CA PRO A 12 -17.42 -6.84 -12.60
C PRO A 12 -16.16 -6.64 -11.78
N THR A 13 -16.33 -6.63 -10.46
CA THR A 13 -15.20 -6.34 -9.58
C THR A 13 -14.24 -7.52 -9.72
N LEU A 14 -12.95 -7.27 -9.51
CA LEU A 14 -11.91 -8.33 -9.59
C LEU A 14 -12.24 -9.53 -8.67
N ILE A 15 -13.08 -9.29 -7.65
CA ILE A 15 -13.61 -10.29 -6.73
C ILE A 15 -14.70 -11.14 -7.41
N ASP A 16 -15.62 -10.54 -8.16
CA ASP A 16 -16.70 -11.25 -8.88
C ASP A 16 -16.09 -12.24 -9.90
N ASP A 17 -15.09 -11.80 -10.66
CA ASP A 17 -14.34 -12.63 -11.61
C ASP A 17 -13.63 -13.81 -10.90
N ALA A 18 -13.08 -13.56 -9.71
CA ALA A 18 -12.42 -14.60 -8.92
C ALA A 18 -13.44 -15.63 -8.39
N ILE A 19 -14.63 -15.18 -8.00
CA ILE A 19 -15.74 -16.03 -7.53
C ILE A 19 -16.26 -16.88 -8.68
N ASP A 20 -16.51 -16.31 -9.85
CA ASP A 20 -16.99 -17.05 -11.02
C ASP A 20 -15.99 -18.13 -11.46
N ARG A 21 -14.69 -17.83 -11.39
CA ARG A 21 -13.64 -18.78 -11.80
C ARG A 21 -13.33 -19.88 -10.78
N HIS A 22 -13.42 -19.59 -9.48
CA HIS A 22 -12.94 -20.51 -8.43
C HIS A 22 -14.01 -20.96 -7.42
N GLY A 23 -15.17 -20.31 -7.44
CA GLY A 23 -16.26 -20.48 -6.48
C GLY A 23 -16.07 -19.62 -5.22
N ALA A 24 -17.20 -19.12 -4.69
CA ALA A 24 -17.22 -18.21 -3.53
C ALA A 24 -16.53 -18.79 -2.29
N THR A 25 -16.71 -20.09 -2.01
CA THR A 25 -16.10 -20.75 -0.84
C THR A 25 -14.58 -20.74 -0.90
N ARG A 26 -13.99 -20.96 -2.09
CA ARG A 26 -12.53 -20.91 -2.25
C ARG A 26 -11.98 -19.50 -2.10
N VAL A 27 -12.65 -18.51 -2.67
CA VAL A 27 -12.28 -17.10 -2.53
C VAL A 27 -12.35 -16.67 -1.07
N LEU A 28 -13.41 -17.04 -0.35
CA LEU A 28 -13.56 -16.76 1.08
C LEU A 28 -12.42 -17.37 1.91
N TRP A 29 -12.10 -18.64 1.70
CA TRP A 29 -10.99 -19.30 2.39
C TRP A 29 -9.63 -18.67 2.04
N ALA A 30 -9.42 -18.25 0.79
CA ALA A 30 -8.21 -17.56 0.37
C ALA A 30 -8.07 -16.19 1.05
N ALA A 31 -9.16 -15.43 1.11
CA ALA A 31 -9.20 -14.15 1.82
C ALA A 31 -8.93 -14.31 3.32
N LEU A 32 -9.56 -15.31 3.96
CA LEU A 32 -9.34 -15.59 5.38
C LEU A 32 -7.90 -16.02 5.66
N ARG A 33 -7.32 -16.85 4.80
CA ARG A 33 -5.89 -17.22 4.90
C ARG A 33 -4.98 -16.02 4.69
N ALA A 34 -5.27 -15.13 3.74
CA ALA A 34 -4.49 -13.93 3.51
C ALA A 34 -4.54 -12.99 4.72
N LEU A 35 -5.71 -12.86 5.35
CA LEU A 35 -5.89 -12.05 6.56
C LEU A 35 -5.07 -12.57 7.75
N LEU A 36 -5.04 -13.89 7.94
CA LEU A 36 -4.32 -14.54 9.04
C LEU A 36 -2.83 -14.73 8.77
N ARG A 37 -2.42 -14.62 7.50
CA ARG A 37 -1.02 -14.79 7.13
C ARG A 37 -0.23 -13.57 7.62
N PRO A 38 0.86 -13.76 8.39
CA PRO A 38 1.72 -12.66 8.78
C PRO A 38 2.30 -12.05 7.51
N THR A 39 1.81 -10.87 7.15
CA THR A 39 2.38 -10.10 6.04
C THR A 39 3.68 -9.52 6.56
N ALA A 40 4.80 -9.87 5.92
CA ALA A 40 6.03 -9.10 6.11
C ALA A 40 5.68 -7.67 5.70
N ARG A 41 5.68 -6.75 6.67
CA ARG A 41 5.38 -5.36 6.39
C ARG A 41 6.37 -4.91 5.31
N PRO A 42 5.90 -4.34 4.18
CA PRO A 42 6.82 -3.75 3.22
C PRO A 42 7.73 -2.79 3.99
N PRO A 43 9.04 -2.76 3.71
CA PRO A 43 9.95 -1.82 4.35
C PRO A 43 9.36 -0.42 4.24
N ASP A 44 9.31 0.30 5.36
CA ASP A 44 8.73 1.64 5.38
C ASP A 44 9.53 2.53 4.41
N LEU A 45 8.85 3.37 3.64
CA LEU A 45 9.49 4.37 2.77
C LEU A 45 10.34 5.35 3.59
N ARG A 46 10.16 5.38 4.92
CA ARG A 46 11.00 6.11 5.87
C ARG A 46 12.37 5.46 6.06
N ASP A 47 12.48 4.13 5.91
CA ASP A 47 13.76 3.40 6.04
C ASP A 47 14.60 3.45 4.76
N LEU A 48 14.13 4.21 3.75
CA LEU A 48 14.80 4.34 2.47
C LEU A 48 16.04 5.26 2.58
N PRO A 49 17.22 4.82 2.11
CA PRO A 49 18.42 5.66 2.16
C PRO A 49 18.25 6.92 1.31
N ASP A 50 18.84 8.04 1.73
CA ASP A 50 18.65 9.36 1.10
C ASP A 50 18.99 9.38 -0.40
N ARG A 51 19.94 8.55 -0.85
CA ARG A 51 20.24 8.38 -2.28
C ARG A 51 19.02 7.90 -3.07
N LEU A 52 18.32 6.89 -2.56
CA LEU A 52 17.16 6.31 -3.23
C LEU A 52 15.97 7.26 -3.16
N ARG A 53 15.82 8.00 -2.05
CA ARG A 53 14.82 9.08 -1.90
C ARG A 53 15.02 10.18 -2.94
N ARG A 54 16.28 10.59 -3.16
CA ARG A 54 16.64 11.58 -4.20
C ARG A 54 16.28 11.09 -5.60
N ASP A 55 16.55 9.82 -5.90
CA ASP A 55 16.30 9.25 -7.22
C ASP A 55 14.80 9.18 -7.57
N ILE A 56 13.93 9.03 -6.57
CA ILE A 56 12.46 9.03 -6.73
C ILE A 56 11.79 10.38 -6.41
N GLY A 57 12.58 11.42 -6.17
CA GLY A 57 12.08 12.78 -5.89
C GLY A 57 11.43 12.98 -4.51
N LEU A 58 11.67 12.08 -3.56
CA LEU A 58 11.24 12.28 -2.17
C LEU A 58 12.18 13.26 -1.44
N PRO A 59 11.64 14.09 -0.52
CA PRO A 59 12.48 14.92 0.34
C PRO A 59 13.41 14.05 1.19
N PRO A 60 14.60 14.53 1.62
CA PRO A 60 15.51 13.76 2.47
C PRO A 60 14.89 13.43 3.84
N HIS A 61 15.44 12.45 4.56
CA HIS A 61 14.95 12.11 5.89
C HIS A 61 15.09 13.30 6.85
N PRO A 62 14.08 13.66 7.67
CA PRO A 62 14.27 14.64 8.72
C PRO A 62 15.35 14.11 9.69
N ALA A 63 16.42 14.86 9.90
CA ALA A 63 17.53 14.46 10.76
C ALA A 63 16.97 13.98 12.12
N ALA A 64 17.31 12.76 12.51
CA ALA A 64 16.92 12.26 13.82
C ALA A 64 17.58 13.14 14.88
N PRO A 65 16.92 13.42 16.02
CA PRO A 65 17.52 14.24 17.09
C PRO A 65 18.85 13.70 17.63
N SER A 66 19.18 12.43 17.34
CA SER A 66 20.48 11.81 17.65
C SER A 66 21.67 12.34 16.85
N ASP A 67 21.47 12.91 15.66
CA ASP A 67 22.57 13.47 14.85
C ASP A 67 23.11 14.80 15.39
N LEU A 68 22.30 15.50 16.20
CA LEU A 68 22.70 16.78 16.79
C LEU A 68 23.80 16.59 17.86
N HIS A 69 23.84 15.45 18.55
CA HIS A 69 24.80 15.20 19.63
C HIS A 69 26.24 14.96 19.14
N ARG A 70 26.42 14.49 17.89
CA ARG A 70 27.75 14.28 17.29
C ARG A 70 28.43 15.59 16.89
N ARG A 71 27.66 16.66 16.70
CA ARG A 71 28.14 17.93 16.13
C ARG A 71 28.74 18.90 17.17
N PHE A 72 28.52 18.67 18.46
CA PHE A 72 28.99 19.52 19.55
C PHE A 72 30.17 18.94 20.35
N ARG A 73 30.81 17.89 19.85
CA ARG A 73 32.06 17.35 20.43
C ARG A 73 33.25 17.71 19.54
N LEU A 74 33.59 19.00 19.49
CA LEU A 74 34.84 19.55 18.95
C LEU A 74 35.30 20.68 19.86
#